data_AF-A0A1M6Q1E9-F1
#
_entry.id   AF-A0A1M6Q1E9-F1
#
_cell.length_a   1.000
_cell.length_b   1.000
_cell.length_c   1.000
_cell.angle_alpha   90.00
_cell.angle_beta   90.00
_cell.angle_gamma   90.00
#
_symmetry.space_group_name_H-M   'P 1'
#
loop_
_entity.id
_entity.type
_entity.pdbx_description
1 polymer ?
#
loop_
_entity_poly.entity_id
_entity_poly.type
_entity_poly.pdbx_seq_one_letter_code
_entity_poly.pdbx_strand_id
1 'polypeptide(L)'
;MSTTSPHVTEPIWTEGPDGYSLAIEGTALACRNAKGKRLKTVPKKVRESEQARRLADVLLWLERHERDCAARVESWLLGSLPVPASVLSRVWPDPAWRTLLTDLFVAPEGGGEGGFLRGVDDRGRIGVLDLDAETSWLEADRVVPLHPVLVEDLDDVREFALELGITQRLPQLTRQIHRLPASFDADATRIDGYAGGRFEQLRHAAGLAQRHGFPVRGGYATCRVVEGGRTVQARYWIGSDAPDWETETGPLVWVDDDERVLKLTGVGPVAWSEGVRMAELVHAGRKNTEEKK
;
A
#
# COMPACT_ATOMS: atom_id res chain seq x y z
N MET A 1 -18.03 -23.10 -7.01
CA MET A 1 -17.36 -22.67 -8.26
C MET A 1 -15.93 -23.15 -8.21
N SER A 2 -15.41 -23.68 -9.33
CA SER A 2 -14.10 -24.29 -9.43
C SER A 2 -13.01 -23.33 -8.93
N THR A 3 -12.40 -23.67 -7.81
CA THR A 3 -11.13 -23.12 -7.36
C THR A 3 -10.13 -23.37 -8.48
N THR A 4 -9.87 -22.34 -9.29
CA THR A 4 -8.73 -22.37 -10.20
C THR A 4 -7.51 -22.28 -9.28
N SER A 5 -6.98 -23.44 -8.90
CA SER A 5 -5.63 -23.56 -8.36
C SER A 5 -4.72 -22.61 -9.13
N PRO A 6 -3.82 -21.87 -8.48
CA PRO A 6 -2.89 -21.02 -9.21
C PRO A 6 -2.24 -21.92 -10.25
N HIS A 7 -2.44 -21.60 -11.53
CA HIS A 7 -1.78 -22.32 -12.61
C HIS A 7 -0.29 -22.22 -12.27
N VAL A 8 0.30 -23.33 -11.80
CA VAL A 8 1.75 -23.49 -11.72
C VAL A 8 2.18 -23.45 -13.16
N THR A 9 2.45 -22.24 -13.62
CA THR A 9 2.85 -21.99 -14.99
C THR A 9 4.23 -22.61 -15.07
N GLU A 10 4.36 -23.66 -15.89
CA GLU A 10 5.65 -24.30 -16.05
C GLU A 10 6.69 -23.24 -16.44
N PRO A 11 7.87 -23.25 -15.80
CA PRO A 11 8.89 -22.25 -16.08
C PRO A 11 9.29 -22.32 -17.56
N ILE A 12 9.33 -21.16 -18.22
CA ILE A 12 9.74 -21.05 -19.62
C ILE A 12 11.27 -21.19 -19.67
N TRP A 13 11.73 -22.31 -20.22
CA TRP A 13 13.16 -22.62 -20.31
C TRP A 13 13.79 -21.99 -21.55
N THR A 14 14.87 -21.25 -21.34
CA THR A 14 15.74 -20.70 -22.38
C THR A 14 17.05 -21.47 -22.45
N GLU A 15 17.61 -21.64 -23.65
CA GLU A 15 18.92 -22.27 -23.82
C GLU A 15 20.03 -21.48 -23.11
N GLY A 16 20.93 -22.20 -22.45
CA GLY A 16 22.12 -21.68 -21.78
C GLY A 16 23.39 -22.37 -22.27
N PRO A 17 24.56 -22.00 -21.74
CA PRO A 17 25.83 -22.59 -22.14
C PRO A 17 25.92 -24.08 -21.78
N ASP A 18 26.81 -24.81 -22.46
CA ASP A 18 27.18 -26.20 -22.15
C ASP A 18 25.99 -27.19 -22.06
N GLY A 19 24.93 -26.95 -22.85
CA GLY A 19 23.74 -27.80 -22.87
C GLY A 19 22.82 -27.65 -21.66
N TYR A 20 23.05 -26.64 -20.81
CA TYR A 20 22.12 -26.27 -19.75
C TYR A 20 20.96 -25.44 -20.32
N SER A 21 19.83 -25.44 -19.61
CA SER A 21 18.77 -24.44 -19.83
C SER A 21 18.51 -23.70 -18.52
N LEU A 22 18.15 -22.43 -18.63
CA LEU A 22 17.80 -21.56 -17.51
C LEU A 22 16.34 -21.13 -17.61
N ALA A 23 15.74 -20.82 -16.48
CA ALA A 23 14.40 -20.22 -16.42
C ALA A 23 14.29 -19.35 -15.16
N ILE A 24 13.23 -18.54 -15.10
CA ILE A 24 12.79 -17.90 -13.86
C ILE A 24 11.72 -18.79 -13.23
N GLU A 25 11.87 -19.07 -11.94
CA GLU A 25 10.90 -19.81 -11.15
C GLU A 25 10.71 -19.09 -9.81
N GLY A 26 9.53 -18.50 -9.62
CA GLY A 26 9.30 -17.55 -8.53
C GLY A 26 10.27 -16.37 -8.66
N THR A 27 11.06 -16.12 -7.61
CA THR A 27 12.00 -15.01 -7.52
C THR A 27 13.45 -15.42 -7.83
N ALA A 28 13.68 -16.62 -8.35
CA ALA A 28 15.02 -17.18 -8.52
C ALA A 28 15.26 -17.78 -9.91
N LEU A 29 16.54 -17.92 -10.25
CA LEU A 29 16.97 -18.67 -11.43
C LEU A 29 16.90 -20.18 -11.16
N ALA A 30 16.20 -20.87 -12.04
CA ALA A 30 16.22 -22.33 -12.14
C ALA A 30 17.18 -22.77 -13.24
N CYS A 31 17.78 -23.95 -13.09
CA CYS A 31 18.68 -24.54 -14.08
C CYS A 31 18.36 -26.03 -14.27
N ARG A 32 18.40 -26.50 -15.51
CA ARG A 32 18.35 -27.92 -15.86
C ARG A 32 19.51 -28.29 -16.79
N ASN A 33 19.96 -29.53 -16.70
CA ASN A 33 21.04 -30.04 -17.54
C ASN A 33 20.54 -30.50 -18.93
N ALA A 34 21.45 -30.96 -19.79
CA ALA A 34 21.15 -31.45 -21.14
C ALA A 34 20.18 -32.64 -21.20
N LYS A 35 20.00 -33.37 -20.08
CA LYS A 35 19.01 -34.46 -19.96
C LYS A 35 17.65 -33.97 -19.45
N GLY A 36 17.45 -32.66 -19.35
CA GLY A 36 16.24 -32.04 -18.81
C GLY A 36 16.10 -32.12 -17.29
N LYS A 37 17.08 -32.68 -16.56
CA LYS A 37 17.01 -32.82 -15.11
C LYS A 37 17.27 -31.47 -14.42
N ARG A 38 16.30 -31.01 -13.64
CA ARG A 38 16.42 -29.83 -12.77
C ARG A 38 17.54 -30.02 -11.74
N LEU A 39 18.36 -28.99 -11.58
CA LEU A 39 19.43 -28.95 -10.61
C LEU A 39 18.99 -28.20 -9.35
N LYS A 40 19.59 -28.56 -8.20
CA LYS A 40 19.37 -27.87 -6.93
C LYS A 40 19.97 -26.45 -6.92
N THR A 41 21.05 -26.24 -7.66
CA THR A 41 21.75 -24.97 -7.76
C THR A 41 22.19 -24.72 -9.19
N VAL A 42 22.23 -23.45 -9.59
CA VAL A 42 22.79 -23.04 -10.89
C VAL A 42 24.31 -23.17 -10.84
N PRO A 43 24.97 -23.97 -11.69
CA PRO A 43 26.43 -24.10 -11.72
C PRO A 43 27.13 -22.76 -11.95
N LYS A 44 28.32 -22.55 -11.37
CA LYS A 44 29.05 -21.25 -11.43
C LYS A 44 29.24 -20.74 -12.86
N LYS A 45 29.73 -21.58 -13.77
CA LYS A 45 29.94 -21.22 -15.19
C LYS A 45 28.65 -20.77 -15.89
N VAL A 46 27.52 -21.40 -15.55
CA VAL A 46 26.21 -21.05 -16.10
C VAL A 46 25.70 -19.74 -15.47
N ARG A 47 25.92 -19.55 -14.17
CA ARG A 47 25.52 -18.32 -13.44
C ARG A 47 26.26 -17.08 -13.94
N GLU A 48 27.51 -17.22 -14.37
CA GLU A 48 28.34 -16.14 -14.90
C GLU A 48 28.13 -15.91 -16.42
N SER A 49 27.20 -16.64 -17.03
CA SER A 49 26.85 -16.49 -18.45
C SER A 49 26.04 -15.22 -18.72
N GLU A 50 26.02 -14.80 -19.98
CA GLU A 50 25.19 -13.68 -20.42
C GLU A 50 23.69 -13.97 -20.21
N GLN A 51 23.25 -15.20 -20.49
CA GLN A 51 21.87 -15.63 -20.34
C GLN A 51 21.40 -15.54 -18.89
N ALA A 52 22.23 -15.98 -17.94
CA ALA A 52 21.93 -15.84 -16.52
C ALA A 52 21.86 -14.37 -16.07
N ARG A 53 22.75 -13.50 -16.59
CA ARG A 53 22.69 -12.06 -16.31
C ARG A 53 21.38 -11.44 -16.82
N ARG A 54 20.97 -11.72 -18.06
CA ARG A 54 19.71 -11.20 -18.62
C ARG A 54 18.48 -11.63 -17.81
N LEU A 55 18.42 -12.89 -17.38
CA LEU A 55 17.31 -13.36 -16.53
C LEU A 55 17.37 -12.75 -15.12
N ALA A 56 18.56 -12.51 -14.57
CA ALA A 56 18.71 -11.79 -13.30
C ALA A 56 18.24 -10.33 -13.42
N ASP A 57 18.53 -9.66 -14.53
CA ASP A 57 18.03 -8.30 -14.79
C ASP A 57 16.49 -8.27 -14.89
N VAL A 58 15.89 -9.30 -15.51
CA VAL A 58 14.43 -9.46 -15.53
C VAL A 58 13.86 -9.65 -14.11
N LEU A 59 14.50 -10.45 -13.25
CA LEU A 59 14.08 -10.61 -11.86
C LEU A 59 14.11 -9.28 -11.10
N LEU A 60 15.18 -8.49 -11.26
CA LEU A 60 15.29 -7.17 -10.65
C LEU A 60 14.20 -6.20 -11.17
N TRP A 61 13.91 -6.28 -12.48
CA TRP A 61 12.84 -5.49 -13.08
C TRP A 61 11.46 -5.90 -12.54
N LEU A 62 11.17 -7.20 -12.41
CA LEU A 62 9.91 -7.71 -11.85
C LEU A 62 9.72 -7.25 -10.40
N GLU A 63 10.77 -7.34 -9.58
CA GLU A 63 10.71 -6.88 -8.19
C GLU A 63 10.41 -5.38 -8.10
N ARG A 64 11.05 -4.58 -8.96
CA ARG A 64 10.75 -3.14 -9.05
C ARG A 64 9.33 -2.90 -9.52
N HIS A 65 8.87 -3.62 -10.54
CA HIS A 65 7.52 -3.50 -11.09
C HIS A 65 6.46 -3.80 -10.03
N GLU A 66 6.62 -4.87 -9.24
CA GLU A 66 5.72 -5.17 -8.12
C GLU A 66 5.67 -4.04 -7.09
N ARG A 67 6.82 -3.44 -6.75
CA ARG A 67 6.89 -2.29 -5.85
C ARG A 67 6.19 -1.06 -6.43
N ASP A 68 6.39 -0.77 -7.71
CA ASP A 68 5.78 0.37 -8.40
C ASP A 68 4.25 0.19 -8.52
N CYS A 69 3.77 -1.03 -8.77
CA CYS A 69 2.34 -1.38 -8.77
C CYS A 69 1.72 -1.17 -7.37
N ALA A 70 2.36 -1.69 -6.33
CA ALA A 70 1.88 -1.55 -4.95
C ALA A 70 1.77 -0.07 -4.54
N ALA A 71 2.81 0.72 -4.81
CA ALA A 71 2.80 2.15 -4.55
C ALA A 71 1.68 2.88 -5.31
N ARG A 72 1.36 2.46 -6.54
CA ARG A 72 0.25 3.06 -7.29
C ARG A 72 -1.10 2.69 -6.72
N VAL A 73 -1.36 1.42 -6.42
CA VAL A 73 -2.65 0.99 -5.84
C VAL A 73 -2.85 1.63 -4.46
N GLU A 74 -1.80 1.71 -3.64
CA GLU A 74 -1.84 2.42 -2.36
C GLU A 74 -2.16 3.91 -2.56
N SER A 75 -1.62 4.57 -3.60
CA SER A 75 -1.98 5.96 -3.90
C SER A 75 -3.45 6.14 -4.27
N TRP A 76 -4.07 5.14 -4.91
CA TRP A 76 -5.50 5.17 -5.20
C TRP A 76 -6.32 5.06 -3.93
N LEU A 77 -5.94 4.14 -3.03
CA LEU A 77 -6.57 3.97 -1.73
C LEU A 77 -6.45 5.23 -0.86
N LEU A 78 -5.23 5.76 -0.73
CA LEU A 78 -4.94 6.93 0.12
C LEU A 78 -5.60 8.20 -0.40
N GLY A 79 -5.74 8.35 -1.72
CA GLY A 79 -6.41 9.50 -2.31
C GLY A 79 -7.90 9.28 -2.59
N SER A 80 -8.45 8.11 -2.24
CA SER A 80 -9.76 7.65 -2.71
C SER A 80 -9.99 8.01 -4.19
N LEU A 81 -8.96 7.80 -5.01
CA LEU A 81 -8.92 8.30 -6.38
C LEU A 81 -9.80 7.40 -7.26
N PRO A 82 -10.78 7.95 -7.97
CA PRO A 82 -11.57 7.20 -8.94
C PRO A 82 -10.67 6.59 -10.02
N VAL A 83 -10.70 5.27 -10.12
CA VAL A 83 -9.95 4.49 -11.11
C VAL A 83 -10.90 4.14 -12.26
N PRO A 84 -10.60 4.56 -13.51
CA PRO A 84 -11.41 4.18 -14.65
C PRO A 84 -11.42 2.67 -14.88
N ALA A 85 -12.59 2.13 -15.22
CA ALA A 85 -12.80 0.77 -15.67
C ALA A 85 -11.81 0.36 -16.80
N SER A 86 -11.55 1.28 -17.73
CA SER A 86 -10.58 1.08 -18.81
C SER A 86 -9.14 0.94 -18.33
N VAL A 87 -8.77 1.58 -17.22
CA VAL A 87 -7.45 1.39 -16.59
C VAL A 87 -7.40 0.03 -15.93
N LEU A 88 -8.42 -0.33 -15.15
CA LEU A 88 -8.51 -1.64 -14.51
C LEU A 88 -8.43 -2.78 -15.54
N SER A 89 -9.17 -2.69 -16.65
CA SER A 89 -9.15 -3.68 -17.73
C SER A 89 -7.76 -3.86 -18.35
N ARG A 90 -6.98 -2.77 -18.48
CA ARG A 90 -5.62 -2.84 -19.02
C ARG A 90 -4.61 -3.45 -18.07
N VAL A 91 -4.77 -3.24 -16.76
CA VAL A 91 -3.82 -3.74 -15.76
C VAL A 91 -4.19 -5.13 -15.22
N TRP A 92 -5.46 -5.53 -15.31
CA TRP A 92 -5.96 -6.81 -14.80
C TRP A 92 -5.24 -8.06 -15.34
N PRO A 93 -4.79 -8.11 -16.63
CA PRO A 93 -4.03 -9.26 -17.13
C PRO A 93 -2.66 -9.44 -16.47
N ASP A 94 -2.08 -8.36 -15.92
CA ASP A 94 -0.78 -8.39 -15.25
C ASP A 94 -0.92 -8.91 -13.80
N PRO A 95 -0.26 -10.03 -13.45
CA PRO A 95 -0.35 -10.61 -12.10
C PRO A 95 0.09 -9.66 -10.98
N ALA A 96 1.04 -8.76 -11.22
CA ALA A 96 1.50 -7.81 -10.20
C ALA A 96 0.36 -6.88 -9.77
N TRP A 97 -0.40 -6.36 -10.73
CA TRP A 97 -1.60 -5.56 -10.47
C TRP A 97 -2.75 -6.40 -9.93
N ARG A 98 -3.07 -7.50 -10.60
CA ARG A 98 -4.23 -8.33 -10.23
C ARG A 98 -4.15 -8.80 -8.78
N THR A 99 -2.99 -9.27 -8.33
CA THR A 99 -2.84 -9.73 -6.94
C THR A 99 -2.99 -8.62 -5.90
N LEU A 100 -2.74 -7.36 -6.26
CA LEU A 100 -2.96 -6.21 -5.38
C LEU A 100 -4.42 -5.74 -5.38
N LEU A 101 -5.10 -5.89 -6.52
CA LEU A 101 -6.45 -5.39 -6.76
C LEU A 101 -7.53 -6.39 -6.35
N THR A 102 -7.30 -7.68 -6.58
CA THR A 102 -8.20 -8.74 -6.12
C THR A 102 -8.47 -8.56 -4.63
N ASP A 103 -9.75 -8.67 -4.28
CA ASP A 103 -10.27 -8.57 -2.92
C ASP A 103 -10.18 -7.18 -2.28
N LEU A 104 -9.80 -6.12 -3.02
CA LEU A 104 -10.02 -4.77 -2.51
C LEU A 104 -11.52 -4.45 -2.51
N PHE A 105 -12.00 -3.86 -1.42
CA PHE A 105 -13.34 -3.30 -1.32
C PHE A 105 -13.40 -2.01 -2.14
N VAL A 106 -14.23 -2.01 -3.18
CA VAL A 106 -14.41 -0.90 -4.11
C VAL A 106 -15.87 -0.49 -4.18
N ALA A 107 -16.13 0.77 -4.49
CA ALA A 107 -17.48 1.27 -4.76
C ALA A 107 -17.51 2.12 -6.04
N PRO A 108 -18.67 2.27 -6.72
CA PRO A 108 -18.81 3.22 -7.82
C PRO A 108 -18.45 4.65 -7.41
N GLU A 109 -17.84 5.41 -8.33
CA GLU A 109 -17.67 6.85 -8.13
C GLU A 109 -19.05 7.53 -8.02
N GLY A 110 -19.23 8.41 -7.03
CA GLY A 110 -20.51 9.10 -6.79
C GLY A 110 -21.45 8.37 -5.82
N GLY A 111 -21.07 7.19 -5.33
CA GLY A 111 -21.82 6.41 -4.36
C GLY A 111 -22.58 5.24 -5.00
N GLY A 112 -23.05 4.33 -4.15
CA GLY A 112 -23.65 3.06 -4.53
C GLY A 112 -23.08 1.90 -3.71
N GLU A 113 -23.70 0.74 -3.84
CA GLU A 113 -23.24 -0.47 -3.14
C GLU A 113 -21.86 -0.88 -3.63
N GLY A 114 -20.96 -1.13 -2.68
CA GLY A 114 -19.61 -1.59 -2.93
C GLY A 114 -19.48 -3.11 -2.80
N GLY A 115 -18.31 -3.63 -3.16
CA GLY A 115 -18.00 -5.04 -2.99
C GLY A 115 -16.52 -5.34 -3.18
N PHE A 116 -16.15 -6.59 -2.93
CA PHE A 116 -14.80 -7.09 -3.11
C PHE A 116 -14.50 -7.33 -4.59
N LEU A 117 -13.49 -6.67 -5.13
CA LEU A 117 -13.11 -6.78 -6.53
C LEU A 117 -12.68 -8.20 -6.90
N ARG A 118 -13.42 -8.85 -7.81
CA ARG A 118 -13.17 -10.23 -8.26
C ARG A 118 -12.68 -10.33 -9.69
N GLY A 119 -13.02 -9.37 -10.54
CA GLY A 119 -12.75 -9.47 -11.97
C GLY A 119 -12.90 -8.16 -12.71
N VAL A 120 -12.26 -8.09 -13.87
CA VAL A 120 -12.57 -7.12 -14.91
C VAL A 120 -12.67 -7.90 -16.21
N ASP A 121 -13.77 -7.73 -16.94
CA ASP A 121 -13.96 -8.43 -18.22
C ASP A 121 -13.28 -7.71 -19.39
N ASP A 122 -13.38 -8.33 -20.57
CA ASP A 122 -12.83 -7.83 -21.83
C ASP A 122 -13.51 -6.53 -22.32
N ARG A 123 -14.71 -6.22 -21.80
CA ARG A 123 -15.45 -4.99 -22.05
C ARG A 123 -15.18 -3.92 -20.98
N GLY A 124 -14.40 -4.24 -19.97
CA GLY A 124 -14.07 -3.35 -18.86
C GLY A 124 -15.12 -3.30 -17.75
N ARG A 125 -16.13 -4.18 -17.74
CA ARG A 125 -17.06 -4.26 -16.62
C ARG A 125 -16.34 -4.79 -15.39
N ILE A 126 -16.72 -4.29 -14.23
CA ILE A 126 -16.03 -4.56 -12.95
C ILE A 126 -16.88 -5.55 -12.17
N GLY A 127 -16.36 -6.76 -11.97
CA GLY A 127 -17.01 -7.81 -11.22
C GLY A 127 -16.66 -7.72 -9.74
N VAL A 128 -17.67 -7.67 -8.88
CA VAL A 128 -17.51 -7.64 -7.43
C VAL A 128 -18.26 -8.80 -6.76
N LEU A 129 -17.83 -9.13 -5.55
CA LEU A 129 -18.59 -9.93 -4.60
C LEU A 129 -19.13 -8.97 -3.53
N ASP A 130 -20.44 -8.83 -3.43
CA ASP A 130 -21.07 -7.98 -2.41
C ASP A 130 -21.13 -8.67 -1.03
N LEU A 131 -21.72 -7.99 -0.06
CA LEU A 131 -21.86 -8.47 1.33
C LEU A 131 -22.97 -9.51 1.49
N ASP A 132 -23.81 -9.72 0.49
CA ASP A 132 -24.80 -10.81 0.44
C ASP A 132 -24.20 -12.10 -0.18
N ALA A 133 -22.89 -12.09 -0.45
CA ALA A 133 -22.14 -13.14 -1.11
C ALA A 133 -22.61 -13.41 -2.56
N GLU A 134 -23.25 -12.44 -3.20
CA GLU A 134 -23.60 -12.49 -4.60
C GLU A 134 -22.50 -11.86 -5.47
N THR A 135 -22.27 -12.46 -6.63
CA THR A 135 -21.33 -11.91 -7.62
C THR A 135 -22.10 -11.09 -8.62
N SER A 136 -21.78 -9.80 -8.72
CA SER A 136 -22.44 -8.85 -9.60
C SER A 136 -21.43 -8.08 -10.45
N TRP A 137 -21.93 -7.46 -11.53
CA TRP A 137 -21.15 -6.54 -12.34
C TRP A 137 -21.58 -5.12 -12.00
N LEU A 138 -20.63 -4.26 -11.62
CA LEU A 138 -20.88 -2.84 -11.43
C LEU A 138 -21.06 -2.16 -12.79
N GLU A 139 -22.18 -1.46 -12.94
CA GLU A 139 -22.44 -0.56 -14.07
C GLU A 139 -21.82 0.81 -13.76
N ALA A 140 -20.49 0.87 -13.74
CA ALA A 140 -19.74 2.08 -13.40
C ALA A 140 -18.51 2.28 -14.31
N ASP A 141 -18.36 3.48 -14.85
CA ASP A 141 -17.18 3.86 -15.65
C ASP A 141 -15.91 3.99 -14.80
N ARG A 142 -16.08 4.25 -13.49
CA ARG A 142 -15.03 4.48 -12.50
C ARG A 142 -15.43 3.88 -11.16
N VAL A 143 -14.46 3.29 -10.48
CA VAL A 143 -14.61 2.80 -9.10
C VAL A 143 -13.54 3.39 -8.20
N VAL A 144 -13.84 3.51 -6.93
CA VAL A 144 -12.94 4.00 -5.89
C VAL A 144 -12.56 2.83 -4.99
N PRO A 145 -11.27 2.48 -4.86
CA PRO A 145 -10.78 1.69 -3.74
C PRO A 145 -11.02 2.49 -2.46
N LEU A 146 -12.03 2.11 -1.67
CA LEU A 146 -12.46 2.91 -0.54
C LEU A 146 -11.39 2.90 0.55
N HIS A 147 -10.96 4.08 1.01
CA HIS A 147 -10.22 4.12 2.26
C HIS A 147 -11.08 3.49 3.37
N PRO A 148 -10.55 2.61 4.23
CA PRO A 148 -11.35 1.90 5.24
C PRO A 148 -12.14 2.84 6.16
N VAL A 149 -11.64 4.05 6.41
CA VAL A 149 -12.37 5.07 7.21
C VAL A 149 -13.68 5.53 6.55
N LEU A 150 -13.84 5.32 5.23
CA LEU A 150 -15.01 5.67 4.44
C LEU A 150 -15.95 4.48 4.22
N VAL A 151 -15.57 3.28 4.67
CA VAL A 151 -16.42 2.09 4.56
C VAL A 151 -17.45 2.14 5.69
N GLU A 152 -18.72 2.21 5.32
CA GLU A 152 -19.84 2.06 6.23
C GLU A 152 -19.81 0.65 6.83
N ASP A 153 -20.11 0.54 8.13
CA ASP A 153 -20.11 -0.73 8.86
C ASP A 153 -18.84 -1.58 8.61
N LEU A 154 -17.67 -0.91 8.61
CA LEU A 154 -16.36 -1.55 8.34
C LEU A 154 -16.12 -2.83 9.14
N ASP A 155 -16.62 -2.93 10.36
CA ASP A 155 -16.44 -4.12 11.19
C ASP A 155 -17.23 -5.32 10.64
N ASP A 156 -18.43 -5.11 10.12
CA ASP A 156 -19.23 -6.13 9.43
C ASP A 156 -18.55 -6.55 8.12
N VAL A 157 -18.01 -5.58 7.36
CA VAL A 157 -17.22 -5.86 6.14
C VAL A 157 -15.97 -6.69 6.46
N ARG A 158 -15.31 -6.42 7.59
CA ARG A 158 -14.14 -7.19 8.05
C ARG A 158 -14.51 -8.60 8.49
N GLU A 159 -15.61 -8.75 9.21
CA GLU A 159 -16.14 -10.05 9.64
C GLU A 159 -16.47 -10.91 8.41
N PHE A 160 -17.22 -10.35 7.46
CA PHE A 160 -17.53 -11.02 6.21
C PHE A 160 -16.28 -11.41 5.40
N ALA A 161 -15.29 -10.53 5.33
CA ALA A 161 -14.01 -10.85 4.68
C ALA A 161 -13.29 -12.02 5.35
N LEU A 162 -13.31 -12.09 6.68
CA LEU A 162 -12.72 -13.18 7.45
C LEU A 162 -13.45 -14.50 7.18
N GLU A 163 -14.78 -14.51 7.21
CA GLU A 163 -15.62 -15.69 6.95
C GLU A 163 -15.37 -16.30 5.57
N LEU A 164 -15.18 -15.45 4.55
CA LEU A 164 -14.89 -15.88 3.18
C LEU A 164 -13.41 -16.22 2.94
N GLY A 165 -12.53 -16.05 3.92
CA GLY A 165 -11.09 -16.24 3.77
C GLY A 165 -10.44 -15.26 2.80
N ILE A 166 -11.04 -14.07 2.65
CA ILE A 166 -10.53 -13.00 1.79
C ILE A 166 -9.18 -12.51 2.33
N THR A 167 -8.18 -12.47 1.45
CA THR A 167 -6.82 -12.01 1.81
C THR A 167 -6.38 -10.90 0.88
N GLN A 168 -6.18 -9.70 1.43
CA GLN A 168 -5.72 -8.55 0.66
C GLN A 168 -4.20 -8.43 0.71
N ARG A 169 -3.56 -8.35 -0.47
CA ARG A 169 -2.11 -8.10 -0.54
C ARG A 169 -1.75 -6.68 -0.10
N LEU A 170 -2.61 -5.71 -0.41
CA LEU A 170 -2.59 -4.38 0.19
C LEU A 170 -3.54 -4.39 1.40
N PRO A 171 -3.07 -4.08 2.62
CA PRO A 171 -3.87 -4.22 3.84
C PRO A 171 -4.90 -3.07 3.97
N GLN A 172 -5.94 -3.07 3.14
CA GLN A 172 -7.00 -2.06 3.15
C GLN A 172 -7.88 -2.23 4.39
N LEU A 173 -8.51 -3.39 4.58
CA LEU A 173 -9.44 -3.60 5.70
C LEU A 173 -8.74 -3.66 7.06
N THR A 174 -7.53 -4.22 7.12
CA THR A 174 -6.75 -4.32 8.36
C THR A 174 -5.97 -3.06 8.70
N ARG A 175 -6.05 -2.02 7.86
CA ARG A 175 -5.43 -0.73 8.14
C ARG A 175 -6.01 -0.14 9.43
N GLN A 176 -5.14 0.37 10.29
CA GLN A 176 -5.56 1.17 11.44
C GLN A 176 -6.25 2.44 10.93
N ILE A 177 -7.41 2.76 11.50
CA ILE A 177 -8.19 3.94 11.16
C ILE A 177 -8.37 4.84 12.37
N HIS A 178 -8.48 6.15 12.13
CA HIS A 178 -8.87 7.13 13.13
C HIS A 178 -10.03 7.94 12.58
N ARG A 179 -11.19 7.85 13.22
CA ARG A 179 -12.36 8.63 12.82
C ARG A 179 -12.17 10.09 13.21
N LEU A 180 -12.68 10.98 12.36
CA LEU A 180 -12.72 12.41 12.66
C LEU A 180 -13.60 12.64 13.90
N PRO A 181 -13.12 13.37 14.92
CA PRO A 181 -13.96 13.81 16.03
C PRO A 181 -15.20 14.57 15.54
N ALA A 182 -16.32 14.40 16.26
CA ALA A 182 -17.59 15.05 15.92
C ALA A 182 -17.53 16.58 15.97
N SER A 183 -16.61 17.13 16.77
CA SER A 183 -16.41 18.57 16.89
C SER A 183 -14.96 18.90 17.25
N PHE A 184 -14.50 20.03 16.74
CA PHE A 184 -13.25 20.67 17.14
C PHE A 184 -13.54 22.05 17.71
N ASP A 185 -12.58 22.58 18.46
CA ASP A 185 -12.48 24.04 18.60
C ASP A 185 -12.36 24.66 17.19
N ALA A 186 -13.16 25.70 16.93
CA ALA A 186 -13.28 26.34 15.62
C ALA A 186 -11.96 26.95 15.11
N ASP A 187 -11.03 27.25 16.01
CA ASP A 187 -9.71 27.81 15.69
C ASP A 187 -8.56 26.83 15.89
N ALA A 188 -8.84 25.56 16.22
CA ALA A 188 -7.80 24.55 16.30
C ALA A 188 -7.17 24.28 14.91
N THR A 189 -5.84 24.27 14.86
CA THR A 189 -5.05 24.01 13.65
C THR A 189 -4.03 22.88 13.82
N ARG A 190 -3.98 22.25 15.00
CA ARG A 190 -2.95 21.28 15.38
C ARG A 190 -3.45 20.27 16.41
N ILE A 191 -2.77 19.13 16.51
CA ILE A 191 -2.90 18.18 17.62
C ILE A 191 -1.61 18.19 18.44
N ASP A 192 -1.69 18.66 19.67
CA ASP A 192 -0.55 18.71 20.61
C ASP A 192 -0.33 17.37 21.35
N GLY A 193 -1.28 16.43 21.29
CA GLY A 193 -1.19 15.14 21.98
C GLY A 193 0.00 14.25 21.57
N TYR A 194 0.64 14.56 20.44
CA TYR A 194 1.85 13.87 19.95
C TYR A 194 3.13 14.69 20.16
N ALA A 195 3.04 15.90 20.70
CA ALA A 195 4.21 16.72 21.02
C ALA A 195 4.93 16.20 22.27
N GLY A 196 6.20 16.59 22.44
CA GLY A 196 6.98 16.26 23.64
C GLY A 196 7.55 14.84 23.66
N GLY A 197 7.41 14.06 22.58
CA GLY A 197 7.94 12.71 22.48
C GLY A 197 9.45 12.74 22.28
N ARG A 198 10.22 12.26 23.27
CA ARG A 198 11.69 12.30 23.22
C ARG A 198 12.29 11.04 22.60
N PHE A 199 13.28 11.23 21.73
CA PHE A 199 14.09 10.17 21.15
C PHE A 199 15.54 10.42 21.47
N GLU A 200 16.28 9.38 21.83
CA GLU A 200 17.73 9.50 22.09
C GLU A 200 18.47 10.07 20.87
N GLN A 201 18.01 9.72 19.67
CA GLN A 201 18.62 10.14 18.42
C GLN A 201 17.53 10.38 17.36
N LEU A 202 17.64 11.47 16.60
CA LEU A 202 16.72 11.82 15.51
C LEU A 202 16.53 10.67 14.51
N ARG A 203 17.59 9.91 14.21
CA ARG A 203 17.53 8.75 13.29
C ARG A 203 16.53 7.68 13.72
N HIS A 204 16.20 7.58 15.02
CA HIS A 204 15.19 6.63 15.50
C HIS A 204 13.78 7.06 15.08
N ALA A 205 13.42 8.34 15.27
CA ALA A 205 12.15 8.87 14.83
C ALA A 205 12.02 8.84 13.29
N ALA A 206 13.07 9.28 12.58
CA ALA A 206 13.11 9.25 11.13
C ALA A 206 13.03 7.81 10.56
N GLY A 207 13.73 6.87 11.19
CA GLY A 207 13.70 5.45 10.81
C GLY A 207 12.33 4.80 11.03
N LEU A 208 11.60 5.19 12.08
CA LEU A 208 10.21 4.75 12.29
C LEU A 208 9.27 5.30 11.21
N ALA A 209 9.35 6.59 10.92
CA ALA A 209 8.55 7.20 9.86
C ALA A 209 8.78 6.49 8.51
N GLN A 210 10.04 6.30 8.12
CA GLN A 210 10.41 5.63 6.87
C GLN A 210 9.99 4.17 6.83
N ARG A 211 10.14 3.43 7.94
CA ARG A 211 9.70 2.02 8.04
C ARG A 211 8.20 1.87 7.77
N HIS A 212 7.40 2.86 8.15
CA HIS A 212 5.96 2.89 7.92
C HIS A 212 5.55 3.63 6.64
N GLY A 213 6.50 3.94 5.75
CA GLY A 213 6.24 4.52 4.44
C GLY A 213 6.04 6.04 4.44
N PHE A 214 6.35 6.75 5.53
CA PHE A 214 6.21 8.19 5.62
C PHE A 214 7.53 8.90 5.27
N PRO A 215 7.57 9.70 4.19
CA PRO A 215 8.76 10.48 3.85
C PRO A 215 9.08 11.51 4.92
N VAL A 216 10.38 11.73 5.16
CA VAL A 216 10.88 12.79 6.04
C VAL A 216 11.37 13.96 5.19
N ARG A 217 10.85 15.16 5.43
CA ARG A 217 11.21 16.40 4.72
C ARG A 217 11.24 17.59 5.67
N GLY A 218 12.35 18.34 5.68
CA GLY A 218 12.47 19.56 6.48
C GLY A 218 12.22 19.38 7.97
N GLY A 219 12.57 18.22 8.53
CA GLY A 219 12.32 17.85 9.93
C GLY A 219 10.91 17.35 10.25
N TYR A 220 10.07 17.14 9.24
CA TYR A 220 8.74 16.56 9.38
C TYR A 220 8.67 15.15 8.79
N ALA A 221 8.03 14.22 9.50
CA ALA A 221 7.38 13.10 8.85
C ALA A 221 6.13 13.61 8.12
N THR A 222 5.91 13.14 6.89
CA THR A 222 4.85 13.64 6.02
C THR A 222 3.95 12.53 5.49
N CYS A 223 2.65 12.80 5.40
CA CYS A 223 1.68 11.95 4.73
C CYS A 223 0.82 12.81 3.82
N ARG A 224 0.82 12.52 2.51
CA ARG A 224 0.05 13.25 1.50
C ARG A 224 -1.18 12.45 1.11
N VAL A 225 -2.33 13.09 1.18
CA VAL A 225 -3.63 12.56 0.76
C VAL A 225 -4.23 13.50 -0.27
N VAL A 226 -4.98 12.95 -1.23
CA VAL A 226 -5.85 13.72 -2.12
C VAL A 226 -7.28 13.45 -1.67
N GLU A 227 -8.03 14.48 -1.32
CA GLU A 227 -9.38 14.31 -0.77
C GLU A 227 -10.26 15.48 -1.22
N GLY A 228 -11.43 15.17 -1.79
CA GLY A 228 -12.32 16.18 -2.37
C GLY A 228 -11.65 17.02 -3.46
N GLY A 229 -10.77 16.42 -4.27
CA GLY A 229 -10.01 17.11 -5.31
C GLY A 229 -8.87 18.01 -4.81
N ARG A 230 -8.63 18.09 -3.50
CA ARG A 230 -7.58 18.91 -2.90
C ARG A 230 -6.45 18.02 -2.38
N THR A 231 -5.21 18.49 -2.52
CA THR A 231 -4.08 17.86 -1.82
C THR A 231 -4.05 18.38 -0.39
N VAL A 232 -4.00 17.47 0.58
CA VAL A 232 -3.75 17.78 1.99
C VAL A 232 -2.52 17.00 2.44
N GLN A 233 -1.61 17.66 3.16
CA GLN A 233 -0.44 17.00 3.73
C GLN A 233 -0.43 17.12 5.24
N ALA A 234 -0.48 15.98 5.92
CA ALA A 234 -0.16 15.89 7.34
C ALA A 234 1.35 16.06 7.52
N ARG A 235 1.76 16.88 8.49
CA ARG A 235 3.16 17.13 8.86
C ARG A 235 3.30 16.94 10.37
N TYR A 236 4.17 16.02 10.76
CA TYR A 236 4.50 15.75 12.16
C TYR A 236 5.97 16.06 12.41
N TRP A 237 6.24 17.06 13.27
CA TRP A 237 7.62 17.48 13.55
C TRP A 237 8.37 16.40 14.33
N ILE A 238 9.51 15.99 13.80
CA ILE A 238 10.38 14.98 14.42
C ILE A 238 11.79 15.49 14.70
N GLY A 239 12.14 16.71 14.27
CA GLY A 239 13.44 17.35 14.50
C GLY A 239 14.28 17.59 13.24
N SER A 240 15.20 18.54 13.29
CA SER A 240 16.04 18.96 12.15
C SER A 240 17.55 18.94 12.42
N ASP A 241 17.97 18.48 13.60
CA ASP A 241 19.37 18.39 14.00
C ASP A 241 20.11 17.22 13.32
N ALA A 242 21.36 16.97 13.72
CA ALA A 242 22.11 15.84 13.20
C ALA A 242 21.49 14.49 13.63
N PRO A 243 21.60 13.42 12.81
CA PRO A 243 20.86 12.17 13.05
C PRO A 243 21.13 11.47 14.38
N ASP A 244 22.29 11.70 14.98
CA ASP A 244 22.77 11.14 16.25
C ASP A 244 22.44 12.01 17.48
N TRP A 245 21.79 13.15 17.30
CA TRP A 245 21.41 14.06 18.38
C TRP A 245 20.02 13.74 18.93
N GLU A 246 19.84 14.00 20.22
CA GLU A 246 18.53 13.91 20.88
C GLU A 246 17.52 14.85 20.21
N THR A 247 16.26 14.41 20.16
CA THR A 247 15.19 15.23 19.59
C THR A 247 13.88 15.03 20.34
N GLU A 248 12.99 16.02 20.19
CA GLU A 248 11.67 16.06 20.78
C GLU A 248 10.64 16.34 19.68
N THR A 249 9.58 15.54 19.63
CA THR A 249 8.53 15.69 18.62
C THR A 249 7.67 16.93 18.89
N GLY A 250 7.15 17.53 17.81
CA GLY A 250 6.24 18.67 17.89
C GLY A 250 4.80 18.26 17.61
N PRO A 251 3.88 19.23 17.44
CA PRO A 251 2.50 18.91 17.15
C PRO A 251 2.33 18.33 15.74
N LEU A 252 1.21 17.64 15.53
CA LEU A 252 0.73 17.24 14.21
C LEU A 252 -0.11 18.38 13.61
N VAL A 253 0.18 18.76 12.37
CA VAL A 253 -0.57 19.78 11.61
C VAL A 253 -0.92 19.26 10.22
N TRP A 254 -1.87 19.91 9.55
CA TRP A 254 -2.18 19.68 8.14
C TRP A 254 -1.99 20.96 7.35
N VAL A 255 -1.49 20.84 6.13
CA VAL A 255 -1.33 21.96 5.20
C VAL A 255 -2.00 21.67 3.86
N ASP A 256 -2.38 22.74 3.16
CA ASP A 256 -2.82 22.69 1.76
C ASP A 256 -1.62 22.67 0.78
N ASP A 257 -1.94 22.76 -0.51
CA ASP A 257 -0.98 22.83 -1.62
C ASP A 257 -0.16 24.12 -1.65
N ASP A 258 -0.69 25.21 -1.09
CA ASP A 258 0.01 26.49 -0.87
C ASP A 258 0.84 26.50 0.43
N GLU A 259 1.00 25.34 1.08
CA GLU A 259 1.67 25.14 2.37
C GLU A 259 1.05 25.91 3.56
N ARG A 260 -0.20 26.36 3.44
CA ARG A 260 -0.91 27.04 4.53
C ARG A 260 -1.47 26.02 5.51
N VAL A 261 -1.30 26.29 6.79
CA VAL A 261 -1.86 25.44 7.85
C VAL A 261 -3.39 25.50 7.82
N LEU A 262 -4.01 24.32 7.77
CA LEU A 262 -5.45 24.16 7.78
C LEU A 262 -6.01 24.21 9.21
N LYS A 263 -7.22 24.73 9.35
CA LYS A 263 -8.06 24.46 10.52
C LYS A 263 -8.42 22.97 10.53
N LEU A 264 -8.52 22.37 11.72
CA LEU A 264 -8.88 20.95 11.85
C LEU A 264 -10.26 20.64 11.25
N THR A 265 -11.18 21.60 11.29
CA THR A 265 -12.50 21.52 10.64
C THR A 265 -12.44 21.46 9.10
N GLY A 266 -11.31 21.84 8.51
CA GLY A 266 -11.06 21.76 7.07
C GLY A 266 -10.37 20.48 6.62
N VAL A 267 -10.00 19.59 7.55
CA VAL A 267 -9.33 18.31 7.27
C VAL A 267 -10.40 17.23 7.07
N GLY A 268 -10.36 16.53 5.94
CA GLY A 268 -11.28 15.44 5.68
C GLY A 268 -10.90 14.12 6.38
N PRO A 269 -11.81 13.15 6.41
CA PRO A 269 -11.66 11.91 7.18
C PRO A 269 -10.44 11.07 6.79
N VAL A 270 -10.07 11.01 5.51
CA VAL A 270 -8.90 10.23 5.05
C VAL A 270 -7.61 10.93 5.46
N ALA A 271 -7.48 12.23 5.19
CA ALA A 271 -6.30 13.00 5.57
C ALA A 271 -6.10 13.02 7.09
N TRP A 272 -7.20 13.08 7.85
CA TRP A 272 -7.19 12.95 9.30
C TRP A 272 -6.68 11.57 9.74
N SER A 273 -7.34 10.50 9.28
CA SER A 273 -7.01 9.13 9.67
C SER A 273 -5.53 8.81 9.45
N GLU A 274 -5.01 9.16 8.28
CA GLU A 274 -3.63 8.86 7.91
C GLU A 274 -2.60 9.75 8.61
N GLY A 275 -2.93 11.02 8.85
CA GLY A 275 -2.08 11.91 9.65
C GLY A 275 -1.95 11.46 11.09
N VAL A 276 -3.07 11.06 11.71
CA VAL A 276 -3.10 10.54 13.09
C VAL A 276 -2.35 9.21 13.17
N ARG A 277 -2.60 8.28 12.25
CA ARG A 277 -1.88 6.99 12.16
C ARG A 277 -0.37 7.20 12.06
N MET A 278 0.08 8.15 11.23
CA MET A 278 1.49 8.51 11.11
C MET A 278 2.06 9.00 12.44
N ALA A 279 1.39 9.95 13.08
CA ALA A 279 1.86 10.51 14.34
C ALA A 279 1.92 9.45 15.44
N GLU A 280 0.90 8.60 15.56
CA GLU A 280 0.87 7.50 16.54
C GLU A 280 2.03 6.51 16.35
N LEU A 281 2.23 6.02 15.12
CA LEU A 281 3.27 5.02 14.82
C LEU A 281 4.68 5.56 15.13
N VAL A 282 4.92 6.83 14.82
CA VAL A 282 6.20 7.47 15.16
C VAL A 282 6.27 7.72 16.67
N HIS A 283 5.25 8.35 17.26
CA HIS A 283 5.23 8.72 18.68
C HIS A 283 5.34 7.50 19.61
N ALA A 284 4.82 6.34 19.21
CA ALA A 284 4.95 5.08 19.96
C ALA A 284 6.41 4.67 20.23
N GLY A 285 7.38 5.10 19.41
CA GLY A 285 8.79 4.78 19.59
C GLY A 285 9.57 5.71 20.52
N ARG A 286 8.92 6.71 21.12
CA ARG A 286 9.55 7.63 22.07
C ARG A 286 10.03 6.91 23.34
N LYS A 287 10.94 7.53 24.09
CA LYS A 287 11.32 7.09 25.44
C LYS A 287 10.07 7.08 26.35
N ASN A 288 9.83 5.99 27.06
CA ASN A 288 8.81 5.95 28.11
C ASN A 288 9.31 6.75 29.31
N THR A 289 8.52 7.71 29.79
CA THR A 289 8.85 8.52 30.97
C THR A 289 8.60 7.79 32.29
N GLU A 290 8.20 6.52 32.26
CA GLU A 290 8.06 5.63 33.42
C GLU A 290 9.36 4.86 33.73
N GLU A 291 10.45 5.58 33.93
CA GLU A 291 11.53 5.13 34.81
C GLU A 291 11.61 6.12 35.97
N LYS A 292 10.64 6.03 36.89
CA LYS A 292 10.81 6.61 38.23
C LYS A 292 11.56 5.59 39.08
N LYS A 293 12.82 5.91 39.38
CA LYS A 293 13.58 5.35 40.50
C LYS A 293 12.82 5.50 41.82
#